data_AF-A0A0N4UA99-F1
#
_entry.id   AF-A0A0N4UA99-F1
#
_cell.length_a   1.000
_cell.length_b   1.000
_cell.length_c   1.000
_cell.angle_alpha   90.00
_cell.angle_beta   90.00
_cell.angle_gamma   90.00
#
_symmetry.space_group_name_H-M   'P 1'
#
loop_
_entity.id
_entity.type
_entity.pdbx_description
1 polymer ?
#
loop_
_entity_poly.entity_id
_entity_poly.type
_entity_poly.pdbx_seq_one_letter_code
_entity_poly.pdbx_strand_id
1 'polypeptide(L)' 'MSDSFQPNSFSQMTQNEAKEEGAKRREEAAQQREIMRDRIIYQALSQDAQARLANLAAVRPERAKKIEDIVIQMAR' A
#
# COMPACT_ATOMS: atom_id res chain seq x y z
N MET A 1 6.33 -51.40 -11.92
CA MET A 1 6.16 -50.00 -12.38
C MET A 1 6.33 -49.13 -11.16
N SER A 2 7.43 -48.40 -11.06
CA SER A 2 7.81 -47.68 -9.85
C SER A 2 6.99 -46.40 -9.73
N ASP A 3 6.01 -46.39 -8.83
CA ASP A 3 5.30 -45.17 -8.41
C ASP A 3 6.31 -44.21 -7.77
N SER A 4 6.85 -43.33 -8.60
CA SER A 4 7.76 -42.27 -8.20
C SER A 4 6.93 -41.15 -7.60
N PHE A 5 6.60 -41.27 -6.31
CA PHE A 5 5.99 -40.19 -5.54
C PHE A 5 7.00 -39.04 -5.50
N GLN A 6 6.81 -38.02 -6.34
CA GLN A 6 7.69 -36.85 -6.39
C GLN A 6 7.47 -36.01 -5.12
N PRO A 7 8.44 -35.94 -4.18
CA PRO A 7 8.27 -35.15 -2.95
C PRO A 7 8.33 -33.63 -3.19
N ASN A 8 8.76 -33.20 -4.39
CA ASN A 8 8.96 -31.79 -4.72
C ASN A 8 7.67 -31.02 -5.03
N SER A 9 6.60 -31.67 -5.48
CA SER A 9 5.38 -30.98 -5.92
C SER A 9 4.60 -30.37 -4.74
N PHE A 10 4.54 -31.07 -3.61
CA PHE A 10 3.89 -30.57 -2.39
C PHE A 10 4.70 -29.44 -1.72
N SER A 11 6.03 -29.54 -1.71
CA SER A 11 6.89 -28.45 -1.20
C SER A 11 6.80 -27.18 -2.06
N GLN A 12 6.59 -27.30 -3.37
CA GLN A 12 6.40 -26.14 -4.23
C GLN A 12 5.02 -25.49 -4.05
N MET A 13 3.95 -26.27 -3.84
CA MET A 13 2.62 -25.70 -3.54
C MET A 13 2.64 -24.90 -2.23
N THR A 14 3.19 -25.47 -1.16
CA THR A 14 3.26 -24.79 0.14
C THR A 14 4.16 -23.54 0.11
N GLN A 15 5.27 -23.57 -0.64
CA GLN A 15 6.09 -22.38 -0.84
C GLN A 15 5.39 -21.29 -1.66
N ASN A 16 4.61 -21.65 -2.67
CA ASN A 16 3.87 -20.69 -3.47
C ASN A 16 2.71 -20.09 -2.67
N GLU A 17 1.95 -20.89 -1.91
CA GLU A 17 0.91 -20.39 -1.01
C GLU A 17 1.47 -19.45 0.06
N ALA A 18 2.61 -19.80 0.69
CA ALA A 18 3.25 -18.92 1.67
C ALA A 18 3.73 -17.59 1.04
N LYS A 19 4.21 -17.62 -0.21
CA LYS A 19 4.59 -16.41 -0.95
C LYS A 19 3.37 -15.57 -1.33
N GLU A 20 2.27 -16.18 -1.77
CA GLU A 20 1.02 -15.50 -2.11
C GLU A 20 0.38 -14.87 -0.87
N GLU A 21 0.28 -15.59 0.25
CA GLU A 21 -0.21 -15.02 1.50
C GLU A 21 0.69 -13.86 1.98
N GLY A 22 2.01 -14.02 1.85
CA GLY A 22 2.96 -12.96 2.19
C GLY A 22 2.88 -11.74 1.26
N ALA A 23 2.50 -11.94 -0.01
CA ALA A 23 2.25 -10.85 -0.96
C ALA A 23 0.93 -10.15 -0.64
N LYS A 24 -0.15 -10.91 -0.44
CA LYS A 24 -1.47 -10.40 -0.09
C LYS A 24 -1.47 -9.59 1.21
N ARG A 25 -0.82 -10.09 2.26
CA ARG A 25 -0.66 -9.33 3.52
C ARG A 25 0.11 -8.03 3.34
N ARG A 26 1.12 -8.00 2.46
CA ARG A 26 1.86 -6.77 2.14
C ARG A 26 1.00 -5.77 1.39
N GLU A 27 0.18 -6.24 0.46
CA GLU A 27 -0.77 -5.41 -0.27
C GLU A 27 -1.85 -4.83 0.65
N GLU A 28 -2.46 -5.66 1.50
CA GLU A 28 -3.43 -5.23 2.52
C GLU A 28 -2.81 -4.20 3.48
N ALA A 29 -1.58 -4.43 3.95
CA ALA A 29 -0.88 -3.48 4.79
C ALA A 29 -0.56 -2.15 4.06
N ALA A 30 -0.26 -2.20 2.76
CA ALA A 30 -0.05 -1.01 1.96
C ALA A 30 -1.36 -0.22 1.77
N GLN A 31 -2.46 -0.91 1.46
CA GLN A 31 -3.78 -0.29 1.33
C GLN A 31 -4.24 0.34 2.65
N GLN A 32 -4.05 -0.35 3.79
CA GLN A 32 -4.38 0.23 5.09
C GLN A 32 -3.55 1.49 5.40
N ARG A 33 -2.28 1.52 5.00
CA ARG A 33 -1.44 2.72 5.14
C ARG A 33 -1.94 3.87 4.28
N GLU A 34 -2.34 3.60 3.04
CA GLU A 34 -2.94 4.61 2.15
C GLU A 34 -4.25 5.16 2.74
N ILE A 35 -5.16 4.29 3.18
CA ILE A 35 -6.42 4.71 3.79
C ILE A 35 -6.16 5.57 5.04
N MET A 36 -5.19 5.19 5.87
CA MET A 36 -4.84 5.96 7.06
C MET A 36 -4.20 7.31 6.72
N ARG A 37 -3.32 7.32 5.72
CA ARG A 37 -2.69 8.52 5.16
C ARG A 37 -3.75 9.50 4.67
N ASP A 38 -4.68 9.02 3.85
CA ASP A 38 -5.78 9.83 3.34
C ASP A 38 -6.63 10.37 4.49
N ARG A 39 -7.01 9.52 5.45
CA ARG A 39 -7.82 9.94 6.60
C ARG A 39 -7.16 11.05 7.42
N ILE A 40 -5.85 10.95 7.68
CA ILE A 40 -5.09 11.98 8.40
C ILE A 40 -5.11 13.29 7.61
N ILE A 41 -4.86 13.23 6.30
CA ILE A 41 -4.88 14.40 5.43
C ILE A 41 -6.28 15.03 5.40
N TYR A 42 -7.35 14.23 5.34
CA TYR A 42 -8.74 14.70 5.41
C TYR A 42 -9.10 15.35 6.75
N GLN A 43 -8.52 14.88 7.85
CA GLN A 43 -8.76 15.47 9.17
C GLN A 43 -7.92 16.72 9.41
N ALA A 44 -6.71 16.79 8.85
CA ALA A 44 -5.79 17.90 9.05
C ALA A 44 -6.01 19.08 8.09
N LEU A 45 -6.50 18.83 6.87
CA LEU A 45 -6.71 19.86 5.85
C LEU A 45 -8.18 20.22 5.68
N SER A 46 -8.45 21.51 5.48
CA SER A 46 -9.76 21.98 5.02
C SER A 46 -10.04 21.54 3.58
N GLN A 47 -11.33 21.46 3.19
CA GLN A 47 -11.73 21.03 1.84
C GLN A 47 -11.06 21.85 0.72
N ASP A 48 -10.90 23.15 0.90
CA ASP A 48 -10.21 24.03 -0.06
C ASP A 48 -8.70 23.75 -0.14
N ALA A 49 -8.06 23.44 0.99
CA ALA A 49 -6.66 23.00 0.98
C ALA A 49 -6.48 21.66 0.26
N GLN A 50 -7.43 20.73 0.43
CA GLN A 50 -7.41 19.46 -0.29
C GLN A 50 -7.60 19.62 -1.80
N ALA A 51 -8.54 20.47 -2.24
CA ALA A 51 -8.74 20.74 -3.66
C ALA A 51 -7.47 21.35 -4.29
N ARG A 52 -6.80 22.27 -3.60
CA ARG A 52 -5.52 22.83 -4.04
C ARG A 52 -4.42 21.78 -4.11
N LEU A 53 -4.37 20.86 -3.14
CA LEU A 53 -3.40 19.75 -3.15
C LEU A 53 -3.67 18.79 -4.31
N ALA A 54 -4.93 18.45 -4.58
CA ALA A 54 -5.33 17.62 -5.73
C ALA A 54 -4.97 18.28 -7.06
N ASN A 55 -5.25 19.58 -7.21
CA ASN A 55 -4.83 20.35 -8.38
C ASN A 55 -3.30 20.38 -8.52
N LEU A 56 -2.56 20.53 -7.43
CA LEU A 56 -1.10 20.45 -7.45
C LEU A 56 -0.60 19.05 -7.82
N ALA A 57 -1.25 17.99 -7.34
CA ALA A 57 -0.90 16.61 -7.65
C ALA A 57 -1.05 16.31 -9.16
N ALA A 58 -2.08 16.89 -9.79
CA ALA A 58 -2.31 16.76 -11.23
C ALA A 58 -1.17 17.38 -12.08
N VAL A 59 -0.55 18.46 -11.61
CA VAL A 59 0.51 19.16 -12.37
C VAL A 59 1.91 18.74 -11.93
N ARG A 60 2.10 18.46 -10.63
CA ARG A 60 3.38 18.15 -10.00
C ARG A 60 3.20 17.11 -8.88
N PRO A 61 3.02 15.82 -9.23
CA PRO A 61 2.76 14.78 -8.24
C PRO A 61 3.87 14.65 -7.20
N GLU A 62 5.14 14.84 -7.57
CA GLU A 62 6.25 14.80 -6.60
C GLU A 62 6.14 15.88 -5.52
N ARG A 63 5.71 17.10 -5.88
CA ARG A 63 5.57 18.19 -4.90
C ARG A 63 4.38 17.96 -4.00
N ALA A 64 3.26 17.48 -4.56
CA ALA A 64 2.09 17.12 -3.78
C ALA A 64 2.41 16.01 -2.76
N LYS A 65 3.10 14.95 -3.20
CA LYS A 65 3.51 13.86 -2.31
C LYS A 65 4.36 14.34 -1.13
N LYS A 66 5.32 15.24 -1.36
CA LYS A 66 6.11 15.84 -0.27
C LYS A 66 5.24 16.63 0.72
N ILE A 67 4.24 17.37 0.22
CA ILE A 67 3.34 18.13 1.08
C ILE A 67 2.45 17.19 1.89
N GLU A 68 1.90 16.14 1.28
CA GLU A 68 1.16 15.09 1.98
C GLU A 68 2.01 14.46 3.09
N ASP A 69 3.26 14.10 2.81
CA ASP A 69 4.17 13.52 3.80
C ASP A 69 4.44 14.48 4.97
N ILE A 70 4.64 15.78 4.69
CA ILE A 70 4.81 16.82 5.72
C ILE A 70 3.53 16.95 6.56
N VAL A 71 2.35 16.99 5.93
CA VAL A 71 1.06 17.10 6.63
C VAL A 71 0.82 15.91 7.54
N ILE A 72 1.08 14.69 7.06
CA ILE A 72 0.96 13.48 7.87
C ILE A 72 1.93 13.54 9.06
N GLN A 73 3.17 13.98 8.83
CA GLN A 73 4.16 14.11 9.91
C GLN A 73 3.73 15.16 10.95
N MET A 74 3.07 16.23 10.54
CA MET A 74 2.58 17.28 11.45
C MET A 74 1.30 16.89 12.19
N ALA A 75 0.50 15.98 11.62
CA ALA A 75 -0.80 15.55 12.17
C ALA A 75 -0.74 14.24 12.97
N ARG A 76 0.39 13.52 12.92
CA ARG A 76 0.66 12.31 13.69
C ARG A 76 1.14 12.64 15.09
#